data_AF-A0A091THT2-F1
#
_entry.id   AF-A0A091THT2-F1
#
_cell.length_a   1.000
_cell.length_b   1.000
_cell.length_c   1.000
_cell.angle_alpha   90.00
_cell.angle_beta   90.00
_cell.angle_gamma   90.00
#
_symmetry.space_group_name_H-M   'P 1'
#
loop_
_entity.id
_entity.type
_entity.pdbx_description
1 polymer ?
#
loop_
_entity_poly.entity_id
_entity_poly.type
_entity_poly.pdbx_seq_one_letter_code
_entity_poly.pdbx_strand_id
1 'polypeptide(L)'
;GQRKKDWHNKEAIRRDSERVGNGEQGKPYPMTDAERVDQAYRENGFNIFVSDKISLNRSLPDIRHPNCKNKLYLEKLPNTSVIIPFHNEGWSSLLRTVHSVLNRSPSELIAEIVLVDDFSDRG
;
A
#
# COMPACT_ATOMS: atom_id res chain seq x y z
N GLY A 1 -5.81 14.39 -31.88
CA GLY A 1 -5.12 13.39 -31.04
C GLY A 1 -5.70 13.41 -29.64
N GLN A 2 -5.69 12.28 -28.93
CA GLN A 2 -6.18 12.24 -27.54
C GLN A 2 -5.29 13.10 -26.63
N ARG A 3 -5.89 13.83 -25.70
CA ARG A 3 -5.16 14.66 -24.71
C ARG A 3 -4.43 13.79 -23.71
N LYS A 4 -3.26 14.25 -23.27
CA LYS A 4 -2.44 13.59 -22.25
C LYS A 4 -2.38 14.41 -20.97
N LYS A 5 -2.27 13.73 -19.83
CA LYS A 5 -2.20 14.28 -18.47
C LYS A 5 -0.98 13.71 -17.74
N ASP A 6 -0.35 14.55 -16.92
CA ASP A 6 0.60 14.11 -15.89
C ASP A 6 -0.21 13.64 -14.69
N TRP A 7 -0.18 12.33 -14.41
CA TRP A 7 -0.93 11.73 -13.31
C TRP A 7 -0.13 11.68 -12.00
N HIS A 8 1.09 12.22 -11.97
CA HIS A 8 1.88 12.28 -10.75
C HIS A 8 1.32 13.32 -9.78
N ASN A 9 0.82 12.86 -8.63
CA ASN A 9 0.44 13.75 -7.53
C ASN A 9 1.70 14.26 -6.79
N LYS A 10 2.27 15.36 -7.26
CA LYS A 10 3.53 15.93 -6.75
C LYS A 10 3.44 16.35 -5.27
N GLU A 11 2.28 16.82 -4.82
CA GLU A 11 2.06 17.18 -3.41
C GLU A 11 2.02 15.95 -2.51
N ALA A 12 1.37 14.87 -2.94
CA ALA A 12 1.38 13.61 -2.20
C ALA A 12 2.80 13.03 -2.12
N ILE A 13 3.56 13.07 -3.22
CA ILE A 13 4.97 12.65 -3.25
C ILE A 13 5.80 13.47 -2.27
N ARG A 14 5.63 14.80 -2.24
CA ARG A 14 6.33 15.68 -1.29
C ARG A 14 5.98 15.31 0.16
N ARG A 15 4.69 15.19 0.48
CA ARG A 15 4.24 14.79 1.82
C ARG A 15 4.79 13.42 2.23
N ASP A 16 4.75 12.43 1.34
CA ASP A 16 5.30 11.10 1.60
C ASP A 16 6.83 11.16 1.81
N SER A 17 7.56 12.03 1.11
CA SER A 17 9.02 12.20 1.31
C SER A 17 9.38 12.79 2.67
N GLU A 18 8.48 13.55 3.28
CA GLU A 18 8.65 14.18 4.60
C GLU A 18 8.22 13.25 5.75
N ARG A 19 7.59 12.10 5.46
CA ARG A 19 7.15 11.16 6.49
C ARG A 19 8.34 10.52 7.23
N VAL A 20 8.21 10.46 8.54
CA VAL A 20 9.17 9.87 9.48
C VAL A 20 8.48 8.88 10.41
N GLY A 21 9.22 7.85 10.83
CA GLY A 21 8.70 6.77 11.66
C GLY A 21 9.25 5.41 11.27
N ASN A 22 8.93 4.39 12.07
CA ASN A 22 9.34 3.03 11.79
C ASN A 22 8.68 2.51 10.50
N GLY A 23 9.49 1.97 9.59
CA GLY A 23 9.02 1.45 8.31
C GLY A 23 8.74 2.50 7.22
N GLU A 24 8.84 3.79 7.54
CA GLU A 24 8.71 4.87 6.56
C GLU A 24 9.87 4.83 5.54
N GLN A 25 9.59 5.32 4.34
CA GLN A 25 10.51 5.27 3.20
C GLN A 25 10.95 3.83 2.85
N GLY A 26 10.13 2.83 3.24
CA GLY A 26 10.45 1.41 3.08
C GLY A 26 11.67 0.93 3.85
N LYS A 27 12.14 1.68 4.85
CA LYS A 27 13.27 1.27 5.69
C LYS A 27 12.91 0.04 6.52
N PRO A 28 13.88 -0.83 6.84
CA PRO A 28 13.65 -1.96 7.74
C PRO A 28 13.19 -1.46 9.11
N TYR A 29 12.28 -2.20 9.74
CA TYR A 29 11.86 -1.94 11.12
C TYR A 29 13.01 -2.28 12.09
N PRO A 30 13.32 -1.44 13.09
CA PRO A 30 14.33 -1.75 14.10
C PRO A 30 13.82 -2.83 15.06
N MET A 31 14.06 -4.10 14.71
CA MET A 31 13.59 -5.25 15.49
C MET A 31 14.31 -5.38 16.84
N THR A 32 13.54 -5.69 17.87
CA THR A 32 14.00 -6.12 19.20
C THR A 32 13.68 -7.60 19.40
N ASP A 33 14.07 -8.18 20.55
CA ASP A 33 13.75 -9.58 20.86
C ASP A 33 12.23 -9.85 20.89
N ALA A 34 11.42 -8.83 21.18
CA ALA A 34 9.96 -8.94 21.19
C ALA A 34 9.37 -9.26 19.81
N GLU A 35 10.02 -8.84 18.70
CA GLU A 35 9.56 -9.13 17.34
C GLU A 35 10.18 -10.39 16.75
N ARG A 36 11.19 -10.99 17.42
CA ARG A 36 11.94 -12.15 16.91
C ARG A 36 11.39 -13.49 17.37
N VAL A 37 10.17 -13.49 17.92
CA VAL A 37 9.50 -14.71 18.40
C VAL A 37 8.80 -15.44 17.26
N ASP A 38 8.84 -16.77 17.28
CA ASP A 38 8.17 -17.59 16.26
C ASP A 38 6.67 -17.31 16.15
N GLN A 39 6.03 -16.96 17.28
CA GLN A 39 4.61 -16.60 17.33
C GLN A 39 4.25 -15.48 16.34
N ALA A 40 5.18 -14.56 16.08
CA ALA A 40 4.95 -13.45 15.16
C ALA A 40 4.72 -13.92 13.71
N TYR A 41 5.09 -15.15 13.35
CA TYR A 41 4.96 -15.72 12.01
C TYR A 41 3.89 -16.79 11.89
N ARG A 42 3.46 -17.41 13.00
CA ARG A 42 2.60 -18.62 12.98
C ARG A 42 1.28 -18.41 12.26
N GLU A 43 0.69 -17.23 12.42
CA GLU A 43 -0.63 -16.94 11.87
C GLU A 43 -0.56 -16.61 10.37
N ASN A 44 0.40 -15.79 9.94
CA ASN A 44 0.34 -15.20 8.60
C ASN A 44 1.52 -15.61 7.68
N GLY A 45 2.49 -16.38 8.17
CA GLY A 45 3.72 -16.69 7.45
C GLY A 45 4.70 -15.51 7.33
N PHE A 46 4.34 -14.34 7.83
CA PHE A 46 5.17 -13.14 7.94
C PHE A 46 5.03 -12.52 9.34
N ASN A 47 5.95 -11.61 9.70
CA ASN A 47 6.01 -11.01 11.02
C ASN A 47 4.87 -10.01 11.27
N ILE A 48 3.77 -10.48 11.85
CA ILE A 48 2.59 -9.64 12.13
C ILE A 48 2.90 -8.56 13.18
N PHE A 49 3.79 -8.84 14.14
CA PHE A 49 4.15 -7.86 15.17
C PHE A 49 4.87 -6.64 14.60
N VAL A 50 5.77 -6.86 13.63
CA VAL A 50 6.39 -5.76 12.87
C VAL A 50 5.33 -5.04 12.03
N SER A 51 4.46 -5.79 11.37
CA SER A 51 3.37 -5.25 10.53
C SER A 51 2.47 -4.28 11.32
N ASP A 52 2.14 -4.61 12.57
CA ASP A 52 1.28 -3.79 13.45
C ASP A 52 1.97 -2.51 13.93
N LYS A 53 3.31 -2.53 14.05
CA LYS A 53 4.12 -1.37 14.47
C LYS A 53 4.52 -0.45 13.33
N ILE A 54 4.21 -0.83 12.09
CA ILE A 54 4.40 0.01 10.90
C ILE A 54 3.07 0.68 10.56
N SER A 55 3.12 1.98 10.25
CA SER A 55 1.95 2.75 9.83
C SER A 55 1.20 2.10 8.66
N LEU A 56 -0.13 2.09 8.72
CA LEU A 56 -1.00 1.68 7.59
C LEU A 56 -0.78 2.59 6.36
N ASN A 57 -0.37 3.84 6.60
CA ASN A 57 -0.11 4.86 5.59
C ASN A 57 1.39 5.11 5.35
N ARG A 58 2.26 4.13 5.62
CA ARG A 58 3.72 4.33 5.45
C ARG A 58 4.08 4.78 4.03
N SER A 59 5.07 5.65 3.90
CA SER A 59 5.70 5.99 2.63
C SER A 59 6.62 4.86 2.14
N LEU A 60 6.87 4.87 0.84
CA LEU A 60 7.74 3.93 0.15
C LEU A 60 8.80 4.69 -0.66
N PRO A 61 9.99 4.11 -0.87
CA PRO A 61 11.00 4.73 -1.69
C PRO A 61 10.58 4.66 -3.17
N ASP A 62 10.80 5.73 -3.92
CA ASP A 62 10.57 5.73 -5.36
C ASP A 62 11.74 5.08 -6.10
N ILE A 63 11.66 3.77 -6.28
CA ILE A 63 12.67 2.95 -6.98
C ILE A 63 12.40 2.80 -8.49
N ARG A 64 11.42 3.53 -9.04
CA ARG A 64 11.06 3.46 -10.46
C ARG A 64 12.23 3.95 -11.33
N HIS A 65 12.27 3.48 -12.57
CA HIS A 65 13.24 3.99 -13.55
C HIS A 65 13.10 5.52 -13.70
N PRO A 66 14.20 6.30 -13.80
CA PRO A 66 14.14 7.77 -13.87
C PRO A 66 13.16 8.32 -14.92
N ASN A 67 13.08 7.66 -16.08
CA ASN A 67 12.15 8.03 -17.16
C ASN A 67 10.66 7.94 -16.80
N CYS A 68 10.27 7.17 -15.77
CA CYS A 68 8.87 7.05 -15.36
C CYS A 68 8.29 8.39 -14.88
N LYS A 69 9.11 9.26 -14.28
CA LYS A 69 8.68 10.56 -13.75
C LYS A 69 8.23 11.55 -14.84
N ASN A 70 8.64 11.30 -16.08
CA ASN A 70 8.32 12.14 -17.24
C ASN A 70 7.24 11.53 -18.14
N LYS A 71 6.65 10.38 -17.76
CA LYS A 71 5.61 9.72 -18.56
C LYS A 71 4.27 10.41 -18.40
N LEU A 72 3.61 10.64 -19.52
CA LEU A 72 2.25 11.17 -19.62
C LEU A 72 1.33 10.08 -20.18
N TYR A 73 0.13 10.00 -19.63
CA TYR A 73 -0.91 9.05 -20.05
C TYR A 73 -2.12 9.79 -20.60
N LEU A 74 -3.11 9.06 -21.13
CA LEU A 74 -4.35 9.67 -21.57
C LEU A 74 -5.03 10.41 -20.41
N GLU A 75 -5.61 11.56 -20.72
CA GLU A 75 -6.42 12.32 -19.75
C GLU A 75 -7.70 11.56 -19.39
N LYS A 76 -8.28 10.83 -20.35
CA LYS A 76 -9.45 9.97 -20.15
C LYS A 76 -9.01 8.51 -20.17
N LEU A 77 -9.13 7.87 -19.01
CA LEU A 77 -8.88 6.44 -18.82
C LEU A 77 -10.19 5.77 -18.39
N PRO A 78 -10.38 4.47 -18.69
CA PRO A 78 -11.48 3.71 -18.09
C PRO A 78 -11.30 3.63 -16.58
N ASN A 79 -12.41 3.56 -15.84
CA ASN A 79 -12.38 3.24 -14.42
C ASN A 79 -12.09 1.75 -14.20
N THR A 80 -11.73 1.39 -12.97
CA THR A 80 -11.43 0.01 -12.58
C THR A 80 -12.06 -0.34 -11.24
N SER A 81 -12.53 -1.57 -11.10
CA SER A 81 -12.88 -2.18 -9.81
C SER A 81 -11.66 -2.89 -9.26
N VAL A 82 -11.27 -2.62 -8.02
CA VAL A 82 -10.14 -3.29 -7.36
C VAL A 82 -10.69 -4.40 -6.48
N ILE A 83 -10.45 -5.65 -6.88
CA ILE A 83 -10.95 -6.84 -6.16
C ILE A 83 -9.78 -7.43 -5.36
N ILE A 84 -9.97 -7.56 -4.04
CA ILE A 84 -8.97 -8.10 -3.11
C ILE A 84 -9.58 -9.32 -2.42
N PRO A 85 -9.32 -10.55 -2.91
CA PRO A 85 -9.65 -11.75 -2.17
C PRO A 85 -8.73 -11.89 -0.96
N PHE A 86 -9.27 -12.29 0.18
CA PHE A 86 -8.51 -12.57 1.39
C PHE A 86 -9.09 -13.79 2.13
N HIS A 87 -8.21 -14.57 2.74
CA HIS A 87 -8.54 -15.66 3.65
C HIS A 87 -7.59 -15.58 4.83
N ASN A 88 -8.12 -15.33 6.03
CA ASN A 88 -7.31 -15.27 7.26
C ASN A 88 -6.08 -14.34 7.19
N GLU A 89 -6.20 -13.24 6.43
CA GLU A 89 -5.14 -12.24 6.27
C GLU A 89 -4.94 -11.44 7.57
N GLY A 90 -3.70 -11.02 7.84
CA GLY A 90 -3.40 -10.15 8.97
C GLY A 90 -4.14 -8.81 8.87
N TRP A 91 -4.71 -8.33 9.97
CA TRP A 91 -5.49 -7.08 9.96
C TRP A 91 -4.67 -5.87 9.46
N SER A 92 -3.45 -5.70 9.96
CA SER A 92 -2.60 -4.58 9.58
C SER A 92 -2.08 -4.69 8.13
N SER A 93 -1.86 -5.89 7.61
CA SER A 93 -1.47 -6.09 6.21
C SER A 93 -2.63 -5.81 5.26
N LEU A 94 -3.83 -6.36 5.54
CA LEU A 94 -5.03 -6.12 4.74
C LEU A 94 -5.39 -4.64 4.68
N LEU A 95 -5.46 -3.96 5.84
CA LEU A 95 -5.77 -2.53 5.88
C LEU A 95 -4.72 -1.70 5.15
N ARG A 96 -3.43 -2.01 5.29
CA ARG A 96 -2.37 -1.29 4.58
C ARG A 96 -2.48 -1.46 3.06
N THR A 97 -2.92 -2.61 2.58
CA THR A 97 -3.24 -2.82 1.16
C THR A 97 -4.35 -1.86 0.72
N VAL A 98 -5.48 -1.83 1.42
CA VAL A 98 -6.61 -0.93 1.11
C VAL A 98 -6.20 0.54 1.17
N HIS A 99 -5.50 0.95 2.23
CA HIS A 99 -4.98 2.31 2.38
C HIS A 99 -4.02 2.71 1.26
N SER A 100 -3.21 1.78 0.76
CA SER A 100 -2.32 2.06 -0.36
C SER A 100 -3.09 2.36 -1.65
N VAL A 101 -4.17 1.61 -1.92
CA VAL A 101 -5.05 1.84 -3.07
C VAL A 101 -5.75 3.19 -2.93
N LEU A 102 -6.37 3.47 -1.78
CA LEU A 102 -7.10 4.71 -1.54
C LEU A 102 -6.21 5.95 -1.68
N ASN A 103 -4.97 5.90 -1.17
CA ASN A 103 -4.11 7.08 -1.12
C ASN A 103 -3.25 7.28 -2.38
N ARG A 104 -3.01 6.22 -3.17
CA ARG A 104 -2.07 6.27 -4.32
C ARG A 104 -2.74 6.04 -5.67
N SER A 105 -4.02 5.73 -5.70
CA SER A 105 -4.83 5.71 -6.92
C SER A 105 -5.62 7.01 -7.07
N PRO A 106 -5.69 7.62 -8.26
CA PRO A 106 -6.62 8.72 -8.51
C PRO A 106 -8.05 8.25 -8.29
N SER A 107 -8.81 8.92 -7.41
CA SER A 107 -10.17 8.52 -7.03
C SER A 107 -11.11 8.44 -8.23
N GLU A 108 -10.94 9.32 -9.22
CA GLU A 108 -11.74 9.32 -10.45
C GLU A 108 -11.55 8.07 -11.34
N LEU A 109 -10.49 7.30 -11.11
CA LEU A 109 -10.21 6.06 -11.85
C LEU A 109 -10.67 4.79 -11.09
N ILE A 110 -11.04 4.92 -9.81
CA ILE A 110 -11.49 3.80 -9.00
C ILE A 110 -13.02 3.80 -8.96
N ALA A 111 -13.64 2.77 -9.53
CA ALA A 111 -15.08 2.58 -9.45
C ALA A 111 -15.50 2.09 -8.06
N GLU A 112 -14.79 1.09 -7.54
CA GLU A 112 -15.06 0.44 -6.26
C GLU A 112 -13.84 -0.36 -5.79
N ILE A 113 -13.81 -0.66 -4.49
CA ILE A 113 -12.87 -1.60 -3.88
C ILE A 113 -13.70 -2.70 -3.23
N VAL A 114 -13.57 -3.94 -3.72
CA VAL A 114 -14.34 -5.10 -3.25
C VAL A 114 -13.40 -6.01 -2.48
N LEU A 115 -13.62 -6.12 -1.17
CA LEU A 115 -12.95 -7.10 -0.33
C LEU A 115 -13.78 -8.39 -0.35
N VAL A 116 -13.17 -9.48 -0.81
CA VAL A 116 -13.85 -10.77 -0.95
C VAL A 116 -13.29 -11.71 0.11
N ASP A 117 -14.07 -11.99 1.14
CA ASP A 117 -13.73 -12.96 2.17
C ASP A 117 -13.94 -14.37 1.63
N ASP A 118 -12.85 -15.14 1.51
CA ASP A 118 -12.87 -16.55 1.14
C ASP A 118 -13.00 -17.42 2.39
N PHE A 119 -14.12 -17.27 3.10
CA PHE A 119 -14.49 -18.07 4.27
C PHE A 119 -13.42 -18.06 5.38
N SER A 120 -12.99 -16.86 5.79
CA SER A 120 -12.10 -16.70 6.95
C SER A 120 -12.75 -17.24 8.22
N ASP A 121 -11.96 -17.92 9.05
CA ASP A 121 -12.39 -18.49 10.34
C ASP A 121 -11.82 -17.74 11.55
N ARG A 122 -11.03 -16.69 11.32
CA ARG A 122 -10.57 -15.75 12.34
C ARG A 122 -11.70 -14.82 12.79
N GLY A 123 -12.31 -15.16 13.93
CA GLY A 123 -13.28 -14.37 14.68
C GLY A 123 -13.11 -14.51 16.18
#